data_AF-A0ABD0P2R2-F1
#
_entry.id   AF-A0ABD0P2R2-F1
#
_cell.length_a   1.000
_cell.length_b   1.000
_cell.length_c   1.000
_cell.angle_alpha   90.00
_cell.angle_beta   90.00
_cell.angle_gamma   90.00
#
_symmetry.space_group_name_H-M   'P 1'
#
loop_
_entity.id
_entity.type
_entity.pdbx_description
1 polymer ?
#
loop_
_entity_poly.entity_id
_entity_poly.type
_entity_poly.pdbx_seq_one_letter_code
_entity_poly.pdbx_strand_id
1 'polypeptide(L)'
;AIWTRFFPVSLEIGRLLSRGEVGEVKVVRADFGIPLTHVPRAVQKELGGGALLDIGIYCVQFVLMVFNGEKPESIQATGVCLDTGTRLTHKQITKHQR
;
A
#
# COMPACT_ATOMS: atom_id res chain seq x y z
N ALA A 1 9.57 2.14 10.09
CA ALA A 1 8.78 1.13 10.82
C ALA A 1 7.36 1.07 10.26
N ILE A 2 6.71 -0.09 10.19
CA ILE A 2 5.30 -0.23 9.76
C ILE A 2 4.40 -0.27 10.99
N TRP A 3 4.23 0.89 11.62
CA TRP A 3 3.45 1.07 12.84
C TRP A 3 1.96 0.74 12.68
N THR A 4 1.40 0.88 11.47
CA THR A 4 -0.01 0.56 11.18
C THR A 4 -0.39 -0.88 11.50
N ARG A 5 0.57 -1.82 11.54
CA ARG A 5 0.33 -3.23 11.91
C ARG A 5 -0.05 -3.43 13.38
N PHE A 6 0.24 -2.46 14.24
CA PHE A 6 0.07 -2.60 15.68
C PHE A 6 -1.17 -1.89 16.22
N PHE A 7 -1.95 -1.22 15.36
CA PHE A 7 -3.23 -0.69 15.79
C PHE A 7 -4.23 -1.82 16.11
N PRO A 8 -5.09 -1.67 17.12
CA PRO A 8 -6.10 -2.67 17.46
C PRO A 8 -6.96 -3.10 16.27
N VAL A 9 -7.29 -2.16 15.37
CA VAL A 9 -8.04 -2.44 14.15
C VAL A 9 -7.29 -3.40 13.19
N SER A 10 -5.98 -3.25 13.05
CA SER A 10 -5.17 -4.13 12.20
C SER A 10 -5.05 -5.53 12.80
N LEU A 11 -4.94 -5.63 14.12
CA LEU A 11 -4.96 -6.91 14.84
C LEU A 11 -6.31 -7.61 14.66
N GLU A 12 -7.41 -6.86 14.74
CA GLU A 12 -8.76 -7.39 14.55
C GLU A 12 -8.99 -7.87 13.11
N ILE A 13 -8.54 -7.11 12.11
CA ILE A 13 -8.57 -7.56 10.70
C ILE A 13 -7.80 -8.88 10.55
N GLY A 14 -6.60 -8.97 11.13
CA GLY A 14 -5.82 -10.21 11.12
C GLY A 14 -6.54 -11.39 11.80
N ARG A 15 -7.26 -11.13 12.91
CA ARG A 15 -8.07 -12.13 13.61
C ARG A 15 -9.25 -12.63 12.79
N LEU A 16 -9.96 -11.73 12.12
CA LEU A 16 -11.11 -12.08 11.26
C LEU A 16 -10.66 -12.91 10.05
N LEU A 17 -9.53 -12.55 9.45
CA LEU A 17 -8.94 -13.28 8.33
C LEU A 17 -8.46 -14.68 8.75
N SER A 18 -7.77 -14.80 9.89
CA SER A 18 -7.24 -16.09 10.35
C SER A 18 -8.32 -17.09 10.75
N ARG A 19 -9.48 -16.59 11.19
CA ARG A 19 -10.67 -17.41 11.49
C ARG A 19 -11.53 -17.73 10.27
N GLY A 20 -11.19 -17.19 9.10
CA GLY A 20 -11.98 -17.37 7.87
C GLY A 20 -13.36 -16.71 7.93
N GLU A 21 -13.59 -15.76 8.85
CA GLU A 21 -14.91 -15.11 9.02
C GLU A 21 -15.31 -14.26 7.80
N VAL A 22 -14.32 -13.79 7.03
CA VAL A 22 -14.51 -13.03 5.78
C VAL A 22 -14.69 -13.96 4.57
N GLY A 23 -14.48 -15.28 4.73
CA GLY A 23 -14.37 -16.22 3.63
C GLY A 23 -13.09 -16.05 2.82
N GLU A 24 -13.10 -16.55 1.59
CA GLU A 24 -11.95 -16.44 0.69
C GLU A 24 -11.82 -15.01 0.12
N VAL A 25 -10.72 -14.34 0.43
CA VAL A 25 -10.45 -12.99 -0.07
C VAL A 25 -10.13 -13.01 -1.56
N LYS A 26 -11.01 -12.43 -2.37
CA LYS A 26 -10.83 -12.35 -3.83
C LYS A 26 -10.07 -11.11 -4.28
N VAL A 27 -10.30 -9.96 -3.62
CA VAL A 27 -9.72 -8.66 -3.99
C VAL A 27 -9.43 -7.85 -2.75
N VAL A 28 -8.31 -7.13 -2.76
CA VAL A 28 -7.97 -6.13 -1.74
C VAL A 28 -7.68 -4.81 -2.43
N ARG A 29 -8.30 -3.74 -1.94
CA ARG A 29 -8.07 -2.37 -2.43
C ARG A 29 -7.67 -1.49 -1.26
N ALA A 30 -6.62 -0.70 -1.45
CA ALA A 30 -6.14 0.27 -0.46
C ALA A 30 -5.70 1.53 -1.18
N ASP A 31 -6.33 2.66 -0.83
CA ASP A 31 -6.04 3.97 -1.38
C ASP A 31 -5.58 4.90 -0.25
N PHE A 32 -4.51 5.65 -0.48
CA PHE A 32 -4.02 6.65 0.47
C PHE A 32 -3.53 7.88 -0.30
N GLY A 33 -4.24 9.00 -0.15
CA GLY A 33 -3.92 10.27 -0.79
C GLY A 33 -4.06 11.43 0.18
N ILE A 34 -3.04 12.30 0.21
CA ILE A 34 -3.01 13.54 0.98
C ILE A 34 -2.33 14.61 0.08
N PRO A 35 -2.79 15.87 0.08
CA PRO A 35 -2.16 16.95 -0.69
C PRO A 35 -0.80 17.37 -0.08
N LEU A 36 0.24 16.57 -0.29
CA LEU A 36 1.58 16.80 0.27
C LEU A 36 2.52 17.61 -0.65
N THR A 37 2.02 18.15 -1.76
CA THR A 37 2.85 18.88 -2.75
C THR A 37 3.54 20.11 -2.17
N HIS A 38 2.98 20.70 -1.12
CA HIS A 38 3.53 21.83 -0.40
C HIS A 38 4.59 21.44 0.65
N VAL A 39 4.77 20.14 0.93
CA VAL A 39 5.74 19.63 1.92
C VAL A 39 7.03 19.28 1.18
N PRO A 40 8.12 20.06 1.35
CA PRO A 40 9.33 19.91 0.51
C PRO A 40 9.93 18.50 0.55
N ARG A 41 9.98 17.88 1.73
CA ARG A 41 10.47 16.51 1.91
C ARG A 41 9.72 15.48 1.07
N ALA A 42 8.40 15.62 0.95
CA ALA A 42 7.54 14.66 0.26
C ALA A 42 7.70 14.69 -1.27
N VAL A 43 8.22 15.79 -1.83
CA VAL A 43 8.35 15.99 -3.29
C VAL A 43 9.78 16.05 -3.79
N GLN A 44 10.78 15.98 -2.90
CA GLN A 44 12.20 15.97 -3.26
C GLN A 44 12.72 14.54 -3.40
N LYS A 45 13.08 14.14 -4.62
CA LYS A 45 13.53 12.79 -4.94
C LYS A 45 14.79 12.40 -4.16
N GLU A 46 15.70 13.34 -3.96
CA GLU A 46 17.00 13.18 -3.29
C GLU A 46 16.82 12.80 -1.82
N LEU A 47 15.69 13.15 -1.21
CA LEU A 47 15.32 12.80 0.16
C LEU A 47 14.48 11.52 0.24
N GLY A 48 14.34 10.77 -0.87
CA GLY A 48 13.41 9.65 -0.95
C GLY A 48 11.94 10.12 -0.98
N GLY A 49 11.69 11.29 -1.58
CA GLY A 49 10.37 11.85 -1.87
C GLY A 49 9.52 10.98 -2.79
N GLY A 50 8.21 11.17 -2.70
CA GLY A 50 7.23 10.70 -3.67
C GLY A 50 6.15 9.83 -3.04
N ALA A 51 4.95 9.90 -3.61
CA ALA A 51 3.76 9.27 -3.05
C ALA A 51 3.95 7.77 -2.77
N LEU A 52 4.73 7.07 -3.58
CA LEU A 52 5.00 5.65 -3.36
C LEU A 52 5.74 5.36 -2.05
N LEU A 53 6.79 6.12 -1.73
CA LEU A 53 7.63 5.90 -0.55
C LEU A 53 7.03 6.52 0.70
N ASP A 54 6.34 7.65 0.57
CA ASP A 54 5.73 8.35 1.68
C ASP A 54 4.46 7.66 2.20
N ILE A 55 3.53 7.34 1.29
CA ILE A 55 2.19 6.87 1.67
C ILE A 55 1.82 5.53 1.01
N GLY A 56 2.35 5.23 -0.17
CA GLY A 56 2.10 3.99 -0.90
C GLY A 56 2.60 2.75 -0.17
N ILE A 57 3.63 2.87 0.67
CA ILE A 57 4.10 1.77 1.53
C ILE A 57 2.99 1.21 2.43
N TYR A 58 2.04 2.05 2.88
CA TYR A 58 0.94 1.63 3.74
C TYR A 58 -0.12 0.84 2.98
N CYS A 59 -0.36 1.16 1.70
CA CYS A 59 -1.24 0.37 0.85
C CYS A 59 -0.61 -0.99 0.54
N VAL A 60 0.67 -1.01 0.14
CA VAL A 60 1.39 -2.26 -0.17
C VAL A 60 1.44 -3.18 1.05
N GLN A 61 1.82 -2.66 2.22
CA GLN A 61 1.87 -3.47 3.44
C GLN A 61 0.50 -4.00 3.86
N PHE A 62 -0.59 -3.27 3.59
CA PHE A 62 -1.95 -3.72 3.93
C PHE A 62 -2.38 -4.88 3.03
N VAL A 63 -2.16 -4.77 1.72
CA VAL A 63 -2.42 -5.87 0.78
C VAL A 63 -1.61 -7.12 1.17
N LEU A 64 -0.32 -6.95 1.49
CA LEU A 64 0.51 -8.05 1.97
C LEU A 64 0.04 -8.60 3.32
N MET A 65 -0.56 -7.80 4.20
CA MET A 65 -1.15 -8.30 5.45
C MET A 65 -2.29 -9.27 5.17
N VAL A 66 -3.20 -8.86 4.29
CA VAL A 66 -4.41 -9.61 3.99
C VAL A 66 -4.07 -10.93 3.29
N PHE A 67 -3.07 -10.93 2.41
CA PHE A 67 -2.57 -12.15 1.76
C PHE A 67 -1.43 -12.83 2.52
N ASN A 68 -1.35 -12.65 3.84
CA ASN A 68 -0.43 -13.36 4.73
C ASN A 68 1.06 -13.30 4.33
N GLY A 69 1.49 -12.17 3.76
CA GLY A 69 2.87 -11.92 3.34
C GLY A 69 3.30 -12.66 2.07
N GLU A 70 2.37 -13.29 1.35
CA GLU A 70 2.68 -14.00 0.12
C GLU A 70 3.23 -13.07 -0.95
N LYS A 71 4.21 -13.58 -1.71
CA LYS A 71 4.79 -12.87 -2.85
C LYS A 71 3.74 -12.75 -3.95
N PRO A 72 3.46 -11.54 -4.48
CA PRO A 72 2.54 -11.39 -5.60
C PRO A 72 3.11 -12.05 -6.86
N GLU A 73 2.24 -12.68 -7.64
CA GLU A 73 2.61 -13.29 -8.92
C GLU A 73 2.89 -12.23 -9.99
N SER A 74 2.16 -11.12 -9.96
CA SER A 74 2.34 -9.99 -10.87
C SER A 74 2.09 -8.66 -10.17
N ILE A 75 2.75 -7.60 -10.65
CA ILE A 75 2.55 -6.23 -10.16
C ILE A 75 2.38 -5.33 -11.37
N GLN A 76 1.30 -4.56 -11.39
CA GLN A 76 1.08 -3.49 -12.36
C GLN A 76 1.06 -2.15 -11.64
N ALA A 77 1.71 -1.15 -12.23
CA ALA A 77 1.79 0.18 -11.64
C ALA A 77 1.64 1.24 -12.71
N THR A 78 0.79 2.23 -12.44
CA THR A 78 0.62 3.42 -13.26
C THR A 78 0.85 4.65 -12.39
N GLY A 79 1.30 5.74 -13.00
CA GLY A 79 1.57 6.95 -12.23
C GLY A 79 1.99 8.11 -13.10
N VAL A 80 1.85 9.31 -12.53
CA VAL A 80 2.22 10.57 -13.13
C VAL A 80 3.45 11.10 -12.40
N CYS A 81 4.49 11.46 -13.16
CA CYS A 81 5.64 12.16 -12.61
C CYS A 81 5.31 13.65 -12.46
N LEU A 82 5.62 14.21 -11.31
CA LEU A 82 5.62 15.65 -11.06
C LEU A 82 6.91 16.26 -11.62
N ASP A 83 6.90 17.56 -11.87
CA ASP A 83 8.04 18.31 -12.38
C ASP A 83 9.27 18.22 -11.47
N THR A 84 9.06 17.97 -10.16
CA THR A 84 10.14 17.74 -9.19
C THR A 84 10.79 16.35 -9.30
N GLY A 85 10.38 15.53 -10.27
CA GLY A 85 10.91 14.18 -10.49
C GLY A 85 10.34 13.11 -9.55
N THR A 86 9.42 13.48 -8.64
CA THR A 86 8.68 12.51 -7.80
C THR A 86 7.40 12.02 -8.47
N ARG A 87 6.88 10.86 -8.07
CA ARG A 87 5.76 10.20 -8.77
C ARG A 87 4.50 10.10 -7.89
N LEU A 88 3.37 10.59 -8.40
CA LEU A 88 2.03 10.20 -7.95
C LEU A 88 1.72 8.82 -8.53
N THR A 89 1.45 7.82 -7.70
CA THR A 89 1.37 6.43 -8.15
C THR A 89 0.07 5.79 -7.70
N HIS A 90 -0.67 5.21 -8.65
CA HIS A 90 -1.72 4.23 -8.36
C HIS A 90 -1.14 2.83 -8.59
N LYS A 91 -1.31 1.93 -7.63
CA LYS A 91 -0.80 0.56 -7.71
C LYS A 91 -1.93 -0.44 -7.58
N GLN A 92 -1.98 -1.36 -8.53
CA GLN A 92 -2.81 -2.55 -8.44
C GLN A 92 -1.90 -3.75 -8.27
N ILE A 93 -2.04 -4.45 -7.15
CA ILE A 93 -1.34 -5.71 -6.88
C ILE A 93 -2.36 -6.82 -7.08
N THR A 94 -2.10 -7.70 -8.04
CA THR A 94 -2.99 -8.81 -8.34
C THR A 94 -2.30 -10.10 -7.93
N LYS A 95 -2.93 -10.82 -6.99
CA LYS A 95 -2.68 -12.24 -6.77
C LYS A 95 -3.67 -13.00 -7.67
N HIS A 96 -3.20 -13.69 -8.69
CA HIS A 96 -4.01 -14.74 -9.29
C HIS A 96 -3.86 -15.97 -8.39
N GLN A 97 -4.97 -16.57 -7.98
CA GLN A 97 -4.95 -17.96 -7.55
C GLN A 97 -5.46 -18.78 -8.74
N ARG A 98 -4.77 -19.88 -9.02
CA ARG A 98 -5.27 -20.94 -9.90
C ARG A 98 -6.48 -21.61 -9.27
#